data_AF-A0A1M5PX15-F1
#
_entry.id   AF-A0A1M5PX15-F1
#
_cell.length_a   1.000
_cell.length_b   1.000
_cell.length_c   1.000
_cell.angle_alpha   90.00
_cell.angle_beta   90.00
_cell.angle_gamma   90.00
#
_symmetry.space_group_name_H-M   'P 1'
#
loop_
_entity.id
_entity.type
_entity.pdbx_description
1 polymer ?
#
loop_
_entity_poly.entity_id
_entity_poly.type
_entity_poly.pdbx_seq_one_letter_code
_entity_poly.pdbx_strand_id
1 'polypeptide(L)'
;MKAKVERKMIRTDVEKLKKGWLDDPCWDIEDTEGFEEYKDELLKFRLEQEKKWEKEIEIEEKEIDEKARELGIEGLYRLILEHRELLDRHHRAIEELADGNSYLAYRVLMGYEE
;
A
#
# COMPACT_ATOMS: atom_id res chain seq x y z
N MET A 1 14.95 30.10 32.03
CA MET A 1 14.01 30.11 30.89
C MET A 1 14.70 29.44 29.71
N LYS A 2 14.34 28.20 29.35
CA LYS A 2 14.87 27.58 28.12
C LYS A 2 13.92 27.95 26.98
N ALA A 3 14.41 28.71 26.01
CA ALA A 3 13.67 29.00 24.78
C ALA A 3 13.36 27.67 24.08
N LYS A 4 12.07 27.37 23.90
CA LYS A 4 11.60 26.28 23.05
C LYS A 4 11.86 26.76 21.62
N VAL A 5 12.95 26.32 21.01
CA VAL A 5 13.23 26.62 19.60
C VAL A 5 12.19 25.83 18.80
N GLU A 6 11.17 26.51 18.29
CA GLU A 6 10.23 25.94 17.32
C GLU A 6 11.03 25.55 16.08
N ARG A 7 11.19 24.25 15.87
CA ARG A 7 11.86 23.71 14.69
C ARG A 7 10.89 23.83 13.52
N LYS A 8 11.10 24.83 12.68
CA LYS A 8 10.39 24.95 11.40
C LYS A 8 10.82 23.80 10.48
N MET A 9 9.87 22.96 10.07
CA MET A 9 10.13 21.89 9.10
C MET A 9 10.46 22.51 7.75
N ILE A 10 11.46 21.95 7.08
CA ILE A 10 11.90 22.43 5.77
C ILE A 10 11.37 21.53 4.67
N ARG A 11 11.46 21.97 3.41
CA ARG A 11 11.02 21.22 2.23
C ARG A 11 11.45 19.74 2.24
N THR A 12 12.67 19.44 2.70
CA THR A 12 13.18 18.07 2.78
C THR A 12 12.41 17.20 3.79
N ASP A 13 11.88 17.79 4.86
CA ASP A 13 11.08 17.07 5.85
C ASP A 13 9.69 16.75 5.28
N VAL A 14 9.11 17.64 4.45
CA VAL A 14 7.84 17.41 3.74
C VAL A 14 7.96 16.22 2.78
N GLU A 15 9.04 16.14 2.01
CA GLU A 15 9.24 15.02 1.08
C GLU A 15 9.47 13.68 1.80
N LYS A 16 10.12 13.70 2.97
CA LYS A 16 10.23 12.51 3.82
C LYS A 16 8.87 12.07 4.36
N LEU A 17 8.03 13.02 4.78
CA LEU A 17 6.68 12.74 5.24
C LEU A 17 5.83 12.12 4.13
N LYS A 18 5.84 12.70 2.93
CA LYS A 18 5.16 12.14 1.76
C LYS A 18 5.61 10.71 1.46
N LYS A 19 6.92 10.45 1.53
CA LYS A 19 7.45 9.10 1.32
C LYS A 19 6.93 8.11 2.39
N GLY A 20 7.02 8.46 3.66
CA GLY A 20 6.54 7.60 4.74
C GLY A 20 5.04 7.32 4.66
N TRP A 21 4.26 8.31 4.22
CA TRP A 21 2.83 8.12 3.99
C TRP A 21 2.54 7.25 2.76
N LEU A 22 3.34 7.31 1.70
CA LEU A 22 3.18 6.40 0.56
C LEU A 22 3.45 4.94 0.92
N ASP A 23 4.33 4.70 1.89
CA ASP A 23 4.64 3.35 2.38
C ASP A 23 3.49 2.80 3.25
N ASP A 24 2.77 3.67 4.00
CA ASP A 24 1.62 3.30 4.82
C ASP A 24 0.56 4.43 4.84
N PRO A 25 -0.35 4.50 3.84
CA PRO A 25 -1.31 5.59 3.72
C PRO A 25 -2.54 5.39 4.63
N CYS A 26 -2.31 5.20 5.94
CA CYS A 26 -3.38 4.91 6.91
C CYS A 26 -3.90 6.12 7.71
N TRP A 27 -3.37 7.32 7.47
CA TRP A 27 -3.79 8.57 8.14
C TRP A 27 -3.85 9.78 7.20
N ASP A 28 -4.44 10.87 7.69
CA ASP A 28 -4.54 12.15 6.98
C ASP A 28 -3.21 12.92 7.07
N ILE A 29 -2.41 12.87 6.01
CA ILE A 29 -1.05 13.41 5.99
C ILE A 29 -0.99 14.92 6.28
N GLU A 30 -2.03 15.68 5.90
CA GLU A 30 -2.12 17.12 6.10
C GLU A 30 -2.37 17.55 7.55
N ASP A 31 -2.77 16.61 8.42
CA ASP A 31 -2.99 16.83 9.85
C ASP A 31 -1.77 16.42 10.70
N THR A 32 -0.62 16.18 10.06
CA THR A 32 0.64 15.88 10.75
C THR A 32 1.16 17.10 11.53
N GLU A 33 1.31 16.96 12.84
CA GLU A 33 1.81 18.02 13.74
C GLU A 33 3.20 18.54 13.31
N GLY A 34 3.36 19.86 13.25
CA GLY A 34 4.60 20.52 12.84
C GLY A 34 4.73 20.76 11.33
N PHE A 35 3.71 20.41 10.54
CA PHE A 35 3.63 20.64 9.10
C PHE A 35 2.46 21.56 8.69
N GLU A 36 1.92 22.35 9.62
CA GLU A 36 0.72 23.17 9.41
C GLU A 36 0.89 24.18 8.24
N GLU A 37 2.11 24.68 8.03
CA GLU A 37 2.44 25.57 6.90
C GLU A 37 2.32 24.88 5.52
N TYR A 38 2.35 23.54 5.49
CA TYR A 38 2.29 22.72 4.28
C TYR A 38 0.94 22.00 4.13
N LYS A 39 -0.05 22.31 4.98
CA LYS A 39 -1.35 21.63 5.00
C LYS A 39 -2.02 21.55 3.63
N ASP A 40 -2.13 22.67 2.92
CA ASP A 40 -2.77 22.71 1.59
C ASP A 40 -2.01 21.88 0.55
N GLU A 41 -0.68 21.86 0.64
CA GLU A 41 0.16 21.07 -0.25
C GLU A 41 -0.01 19.57 0.01
N LEU A 42 -0.01 19.17 1.28
CA LEU A 42 -0.17 17.80 1.73
C LEU A 42 -1.56 17.26 1.41
N LEU A 43 -2.60 18.07 1.60
CA LEU A 43 -3.97 17.72 1.21
C LEU A 43 -4.07 17.50 -0.30
N LYS A 44 -3.51 18.42 -1.10
CA LYS A 44 -3.49 18.29 -2.55
C LYS A 44 -2.74 17.02 -2.98
N PHE A 45 -1.61 16.73 -2.35
CA PHE A 45 -0.84 15.51 -2.60
C PHE A 45 -1.67 14.24 -2.32
N ARG A 46 -2.33 14.14 -1.15
CA ARG A 46 -3.20 13.00 -0.82
C ARG A 46 -4.27 12.79 -1.88
N LEU A 47 -5.01 13.85 -2.22
CA LEU A 47 -6.11 13.78 -3.19
C LEU A 47 -5.64 13.41 -4.60
N GLU A 48 -4.47 13.90 -5.04
CA GLU A 48 -3.88 13.52 -6.32
C GLU A 48 -3.47 12.04 -6.34
N GLN A 49 -2.92 11.54 -5.24
CA GLN A 49 -2.51 10.13 -5.11
C GLN A 49 -3.71 9.18 -5.01
N GLU A 50 -4.72 9.49 -4.19
CA GLU A 50 -5.95 8.72 -4.11
C GLU A 50 -6.64 8.62 -5.47
N LYS A 51 -6.74 9.74 -6.19
CA LYS A 51 -7.31 9.76 -7.54
C LYS A 51 -6.49 8.95 -8.54
N LYS A 52 -5.17 8.89 -8.36
CA LYS A 52 -4.29 8.06 -9.19
C LYS A 52 -4.56 6.58 -8.91
N TRP A 53 -4.57 6.17 -7.66
CA TRP A 53 -4.85 4.79 -7.25
C TRP A 53 -6.25 4.34 -7.67
N GLU A 54 -7.27 5.19 -7.52
CA GLU A 54 -8.63 4.89 -7.97
C GLU A 54 -8.68 4.58 -9.47
N LYS A 55 -7.95 5.33 -10.29
CA LYS A 55 -7.84 5.07 -11.73
C LYS A 55 -7.07 3.79 -12.04
N GLU A 56 -5.99 3.53 -11.31
CA GLU A 56 -5.20 2.30 -11.48
C GLU A 56 -6.05 1.07 -11.18
N ILE A 57 -6.82 1.10 -10.09
CA ILE A 57 -7.79 0.05 -9.74
C ILE A 57 -8.85 -0.08 -10.84
N GLU A 58 -9.40 1.03 -11.34
CA GLU A 58 -10.41 0.98 -12.42
C GLU A 58 -9.87 0.35 -13.71
N ILE A 59 -8.60 0.62 -14.05
CA ILE A 59 -7.94 0.02 -15.21
C ILE A 59 -7.72 -1.49 -14.98
N GLU A 60 -7.17 -1.87 -13.84
CA GLU A 60 -6.91 -3.27 -13.48
C GLU A 60 -8.21 -4.10 -13.48
N GLU A 61 -9.27 -3.57 -12.88
CA GLU A 61 -10.60 -4.21 -12.86
C GLU A 61 -11.14 -4.43 -14.28
N LYS A 62 -10.96 -3.46 -15.19
CA LYS A 62 -11.36 -3.60 -16.60
C LYS A 62 -10.54 -4.65 -17.32
N GLU A 63 -9.23 -4.71 -17.08
CA GLU A 63 -8.35 -5.71 -17.68
C GLU A 63 -8.72 -7.12 -17.20
N ILE A 64 -9.03 -7.28 -15.91
CA ILE A 64 -9.53 -8.54 -15.33
C ILE A 64 -10.85 -8.95 -16.00
N ASP A 65 -11.81 -8.04 -16.10
CA ASP A 65 -13.11 -8.32 -16.69
C ASP A 65 -13.03 -8.63 -18.19
N GLU A 66 -12.17 -7.93 -18.94
CA GLU A 66 -11.89 -8.22 -20.34
C GLU A 66 -11.25 -9.59 -20.49
N LYS A 67 -10.27 -9.93 -19.65
CA LYS A 67 -9.61 -11.23 -19.69
C LYS A 67 -10.56 -12.37 -19.35
N ALA A 68 -11.44 -12.16 -18.38
CA ALA A 68 -12.47 -13.12 -18.02
C ALA A 68 -13.40 -13.40 -19.21
N ARG A 69 -13.79 -12.35 -19.94
CA ARG A 69 -14.64 -12.44 -21.14
C ARG A 69 -13.95 -13.16 -22.30
N GLU A 70 -12.68 -12.86 -22.56
CA GLU A 70 -11.88 -13.57 -23.57
C GLU A 70 -11.82 -15.08 -23.31
N LEU A 71 -11.77 -15.47 -22.04
CA LEU A 71 -11.67 -16.85 -21.60
C LEU A 71 -13.05 -17.53 -21.41
N GLY A 72 -14.16 -16.77 -21.49
CA GLY A 72 -15.53 -17.27 -21.29
C GLY A 72 -15.80 -17.75 -19.86
N ILE A 73 -15.15 -17.13 -18.87
CA ILE A 73 -15.21 -17.49 -17.44
C ILE A 73 -15.54 -16.27 -16.58
N GLU A 74 -16.40 -15.39 -17.09
CA GLU A 74 -16.92 -14.25 -16.36
C GLU A 74 -17.49 -14.69 -14.99
N GLY A 75 -17.16 -13.94 -13.94
CA GLY A 75 -17.51 -14.27 -12.57
C GLY A 75 -16.61 -15.33 -11.89
N LEU A 76 -15.99 -16.25 -12.65
CA LEU A 76 -15.05 -17.24 -12.09
C LEU A 76 -13.60 -16.75 -12.07
N TYR A 77 -13.23 -15.84 -12.98
CA TYR A 77 -11.84 -15.41 -13.14
C TYR A 77 -11.24 -14.80 -11.86
N ARG A 78 -12.01 -14.00 -11.11
CA ARG A 78 -11.58 -13.42 -9.83
C ARG A 78 -11.25 -14.49 -8.78
N LEU A 79 -12.11 -15.50 -8.64
CA LEU A 79 -11.89 -16.61 -7.72
C LEU A 79 -10.62 -17.39 -8.06
N ILE A 80 -10.30 -17.53 -9.35
CA ILE A 80 -9.07 -18.19 -9.82
C ILE A 80 -7.84 -17.36 -9.45
N LEU A 81 -7.88 -16.03 -9.61
CA LEU A 81 -6.79 -15.14 -9.23
C LEU A 81 -6.55 -15.19 -7.71
N GLU A 82 -7.60 -15.08 -6.91
CA GLU A 82 -7.51 -15.21 -5.44
C GLU A 82 -6.92 -16.56 -5.01
N HIS A 83 -7.37 -17.66 -5.63
CA HIS A 83 -6.82 -18.99 -5.36
C HIS A 83 -5.35 -19.10 -5.74
N ARG A 84 -4.95 -18.49 -6.87
CA ARG A 84 -3.56 -18.50 -7.30
C ARG A 84 -2.66 -17.75 -6.31
N GLU A 85 -3.07 -16.58 -5.86
CA GLU A 85 -2.33 -15.81 -4.87
C GLU A 85 -2.21 -16.57 -3.54
N LEU A 86 -3.30 -17.22 -3.12
CA LEU A 86 -3.30 -18.08 -1.93
C LEU A 86 -2.29 -19.21 -2.06
N LEU A 87 -2.27 -19.91 -3.19
CA LEU A 87 -1.32 -21.01 -3.46
C LEU A 87 0.12 -20.50 -3.49
N ASP A 88 0.38 -19.36 -4.12
CA ASP A 88 1.72 -18.76 -4.17
C ASP A 88 2.21 -18.39 -2.76
N ARG A 89 1.33 -17.85 -1.90
CA ARG A 89 1.63 -17.60 -0.49
C ARG A 89 1.96 -18.89 0.27
N HIS A 90 1.20 -19.95 0.05
CA HIS A 90 1.45 -21.25 0.68
C HIS A 90 2.79 -21.83 0.23
N HIS A 91 3.13 -21.73 -1.05
CA HIS A 91 4.42 -22.19 -1.57
C HIS A 91 5.58 -21.46 -0.90
N ARG A 92 5.53 -20.11 -0.81
CA ARG A 92 6.55 -19.33 -0.09
C ARG A 92 6.68 -19.74 1.38
N ALA A 93 5.55 -19.95 2.06
CA ALA A 93 5.57 -20.39 3.45
C ALA A 93 6.20 -21.80 3.62
N ILE A 94 5.97 -22.70 2.67
CA ILE A 94 6.58 -24.03 2.65
C ILE A 94 8.09 -23.93 2.43
N GLU A 95 8.55 -23.05 1.54
CA GLU A 95 9.98 -22.79 1.31
C GLU A 95 10.65 -22.29 2.60
N GLU A 96 10.08 -21.30 3.27
CA GLU A 96 10.60 -20.79 4.55
C GLU A 96 10.62 -21.88 5.63
N LEU A 97 9.61 -22.74 5.66
CA LEU A 97 9.57 -23.85 6.61
C LEU A 97 10.66 -24.89 6.31
N ALA A 98 10.90 -25.19 5.04
CA ALA A 98 11.95 -26.11 4.61
C ALA A 98 13.36 -25.59 4.96
N ASP A 99 13.55 -24.27 4.91
CA ASP A 99 14.78 -23.59 5.33
C ASP A 99 14.91 -23.45 6.85
N GLY A 100 13.91 -23.89 7.63
CA GLY A 100 13.89 -23.86 9.08
C GLY A 100 13.40 -22.54 9.70
N ASN A 101 12.93 -21.60 8.88
CA ASN A 101 12.42 -20.29 9.31
C ASN A 101 10.94 -20.37 9.72
N SER A 102 10.61 -21.21 10.71
CA SER A 102 9.20 -21.48 11.07
C SER A 102 8.38 -20.24 11.45
N TYR A 103 8.99 -19.23 12.06
CA TYR A 103 8.32 -17.98 12.38
C TYR A 103 7.99 -17.15 11.12
N LEU A 104 8.92 -17.12 10.16
CA LEU A 104 8.72 -16.42 8.90
C LEU A 104 7.66 -17.13 8.06
N ALA A 105 7.74 -18.46 7.95
CA ALA A 105 6.72 -19.29 7.31
C ALA A 105 5.30 -19.00 7.84
N TYR A 106 5.13 -18.89 9.16
CA TYR A 106 3.84 -18.50 9.76
C TYR A 106 3.39 -17.11 9.33
N ARG A 107 4.29 -16.12 9.33
CA ARG A 107 3.96 -14.74 8.91
C ARG A 107 3.56 -14.66 7.44
N VAL A 108 4.33 -15.31 6.56
CA VAL A 108 4.01 -15.44 5.12
C VAL A 108 2.60 -16.02 4.96
N LEU A 109 2.31 -17.15 5.62
CA LEU A 109 1.04 -17.85 5.48
C LEU A 109 -0.16 -17.00 5.90
N MET A 110 0.00 -16.26 7.00
CA MET A 110 -1.02 -15.36 7.53
C MET A 110 -1.19 -14.06 6.74
N GLY A 111 -0.32 -13.80 5.75
CA GLY A 111 -0.33 -12.54 5.00
C GLY A 111 0.17 -11.35 5.81
N TYR A 112 1.01 -11.58 6.83
CA TYR A 112 1.63 -10.52 7.64
C TYR A 112 2.94 -9.99 7.05
N GLU A 113 3.18 -10.20 5.76
CA GLU A 113 4.34 -9.67 5.04
C GLU A 113 3.88 -8.68 3.98
N GLU A 114 4.25 -7.41 4.16
CA GLU A 114 5.53 -6.87 3.65
C GLU A 114 6.34 -6.28 4.83
#